data_AF-A0A926CRW2-F1
#
_entry.id   AF-A0A926CRW2-F1
#
_cell.length_a   1.000
_cell.length_b   1.000
_cell.length_c   1.000
_cell.angle_alpha   90.00
_cell.angle_beta   90.00
_cell.angle_gamma   90.00
#
_symmetry.space_group_name_H-M   'P 1'
#
loop_
_entity.id
_entity.type
_entity.pdbx_description
1 polymer ?
#
loop_
_entity_poly.entity_id
_entity_poly.type
_entity_poly.pdbx_seq_one_letter_code
_entity_poly.pdbx_strand_id
1 'polypeptide(L)'
;MRLLKYLGLVLMLVLVTGTGIQAQANTVTLTLSVPRFQEDFYKNTLVPQFEAANPGIKIHLVTSDSFGAPVNADQDIADYLDDMEAYVSSADVLLFDSQSLNSEATRAGYLLDLAPLVNADATLNPDDFYPALWRSFQWDGGIWGLPAAANTQMLYYDPVAFDAAGLRYPDGSWTLDEFANTVRTLAKFNADGTLAVTGLLAGGGDLAALMLSLIAEDVVNDSVIPNVPDYSSANLEKLLTTWTELEAEGILGFPENGDVTTPLSLGGQFMAVRAVGAGGDEAEVATTLPALLPGNRVIANVNSFGISSGTQYPDAAYILAKYLTSDPGVANNFFSFTPARRSLANSGVVEEGRPSFNFNSPETEALIQLGLENALVASDLRFANRLVDVSIIVAYGDGIDVRTTLNDLESDILTRLQTATDRRATTQIVVAAVPVAPTLNAGEISLKFAATSAMQPMPNEDAWQTAAADFAASDPEVGFIELETDFPGELSYMTATYDCFYMPTNNVKGGDLSLLRSLDPLMSTDPNFSANDLVGGTLLQAQVDNQTWMYPMTVQPTSMRYNRELFAQAGAVEPSNG
;
A
#
# COMPACT_ATOMS: atom_id res chain seq x y z
N MET A 1 -50.10 -62.32 -49.97
CA MET A 1 -49.66 -62.15 -48.57
C MET A 1 -49.76 -60.66 -48.23
N ARG A 2 -50.73 -60.28 -47.38
CA ARG A 2 -50.91 -59.01 -46.61
C ARG A 2 -50.82 -57.65 -47.34
N LEU A 3 -51.96 -56.96 -47.55
CA LEU A 3 -52.47 -55.74 -46.86
C LEU A 3 -51.71 -54.42 -47.23
N LEU A 4 -52.28 -53.50 -48.04
CA LEU A 4 -53.25 -52.41 -47.76
C LEU A 4 -52.64 -51.06 -47.30
N LYS A 5 -52.71 -50.05 -48.20
CA LYS A 5 -53.21 -48.65 -48.04
C LYS A 5 -52.45 -47.56 -47.24
N TYR A 6 -52.11 -46.50 -48.01
CA TYR A 6 -52.37 -45.04 -47.84
C TYR A 6 -51.85 -44.20 -46.65
N LEU A 7 -51.41 -43.00 -47.06
CA LEU A 7 -51.64 -41.65 -46.49
C LEU A 7 -50.71 -41.07 -45.41
N GLY A 8 -50.29 -39.82 -45.66
CA GLY A 8 -50.24 -38.79 -44.61
C GLY A 8 -48.85 -38.21 -44.29
N LEU A 9 -48.38 -37.27 -45.10
CA LEU A 9 -47.34 -36.32 -44.70
C LEU A 9 -47.99 -35.31 -43.73
N VAL A 10 -47.71 -35.42 -42.43
CA VAL A 10 -48.08 -34.41 -41.43
C VAL A 10 -46.81 -33.72 -40.97
N LEU A 11 -46.69 -32.46 -41.35
CA LEU A 11 -45.69 -31.51 -40.87
C LEU A 11 -46.07 -31.11 -39.43
N MET A 12 -45.36 -31.62 -38.42
CA MET A 12 -45.51 -31.14 -37.04
C MET A 12 -44.53 -29.99 -36.81
N LEU A 13 -45.09 -28.77 -36.78
CA LEU A 13 -44.45 -27.56 -36.29
C LEU A 13 -44.41 -27.66 -34.76
N VAL A 14 -43.23 -27.94 -34.18
CA VAL A 14 -43.04 -27.82 -32.73
C VAL A 14 -42.74 -26.35 -32.43
N LEU A 15 -43.73 -25.62 -31.92
CA LEU A 15 -43.51 -24.37 -31.21
C LEU A 15 -42.70 -24.68 -29.95
N VAL A 16 -41.40 -24.41 -29.98
CA VAL A 16 -40.61 -24.25 -28.77
C VAL A 16 -40.87 -22.84 -28.26
N THR A 17 -41.91 -22.69 -27.43
CA THR A 17 -41.97 -21.57 -26.47
C THR A 17 -40.92 -21.86 -25.41
N GLY A 18 -39.66 -21.57 -25.75
CA GLY A 18 -38.58 -21.50 -24.78
C GLY A 18 -38.84 -20.27 -23.92
N THR A 19 -39.54 -20.48 -22.81
CA THR A 19 -39.34 -19.68 -21.61
C THR A 19 -37.84 -19.48 -21.45
N GLY A 20 -37.39 -18.24 -21.57
CA GLY A 20 -36.02 -17.88 -21.27
C GLY A 20 -35.74 -18.30 -19.85
N ILE A 21 -35.13 -19.47 -19.69
CA ILE A 21 -34.24 -19.72 -18.58
C ILE A 21 -33.14 -18.68 -18.81
N GLN A 22 -33.27 -17.52 -18.17
CA GLN A 22 -32.07 -16.78 -17.84
C GLN A 22 -31.26 -17.77 -17.02
N ALA A 23 -30.23 -18.34 -17.63
CA ALA A 23 -29.13 -18.87 -16.88
C ALA A 23 -28.74 -17.74 -15.94
N GLN A 24 -28.96 -17.94 -14.65
CA GLN A 24 -28.37 -17.13 -13.61
C GLN A 24 -26.87 -17.28 -13.87
N ALA A 25 -26.28 -16.35 -14.62
CA ALA A 25 -24.86 -16.35 -14.86
C ALA A 25 -24.23 -16.27 -13.47
N ASN A 26 -23.41 -17.26 -13.10
CA ASN A 26 -22.72 -17.25 -11.82
C ASN A 26 -21.81 -16.02 -11.80
N THR A 27 -22.30 -14.94 -11.22
CA THR A 27 -21.53 -13.73 -10.97
C THR A 27 -20.40 -14.09 -10.01
N VAL A 28 -19.16 -13.85 -10.42
CA VAL A 28 -17.98 -13.96 -9.58
C VAL A 28 -17.77 -12.63 -8.89
N THR A 29 -17.67 -12.62 -7.56
CA THR A 29 -17.26 -11.43 -6.81
C THR A 29 -15.80 -11.61 -6.39
N LEU A 30 -14.94 -10.67 -6.78
CA LEU A 30 -13.54 -10.59 -6.39
C LEU A 30 -13.35 -9.48 -5.36
N THR A 31 -12.43 -9.67 -4.42
CA THR A 31 -11.94 -8.63 -3.53
C THR A 31 -10.66 -8.00 -4.05
N LEU A 32 -10.58 -6.67 -4.00
CA LEU A 32 -9.39 -5.89 -4.39
C LEU A 32 -8.93 -5.04 -3.22
N SER A 33 -7.71 -5.28 -2.73
CA SER A 33 -7.11 -4.46 -1.68
C SER A 33 -6.55 -3.15 -2.25
N VAL A 34 -6.96 -2.01 -1.66
CA VAL A 34 -6.49 -0.67 -2.05
C VAL A 34 -6.26 0.22 -0.82
N PRO A 35 -5.36 1.22 -0.89
CA PRO A 35 -5.27 2.24 0.15
C PRO A 35 -6.57 3.04 0.28
N ARG A 36 -7.03 3.31 1.50
CA ARG A 36 -8.29 4.03 1.78
C ARG A 36 -8.36 5.38 1.10
N PHE A 37 -7.26 6.13 1.09
CA PHE A 37 -7.21 7.45 0.43
C PHE A 37 -7.39 7.40 -1.10
N GLN A 38 -7.38 6.20 -1.70
CA GLN A 38 -7.64 5.99 -3.13
C GLN A 38 -9.00 5.37 -3.41
N GLU A 39 -9.77 4.99 -2.37
CA GLU A 39 -11.03 4.26 -2.52
C GLU A 39 -11.96 4.94 -3.52
N ASP A 40 -12.17 6.25 -3.42
CA ASP A 40 -13.07 7.00 -4.30
C ASP A 40 -12.73 6.82 -5.79
N PHE A 41 -11.45 6.77 -6.15
CA PHE A 41 -11.05 6.54 -7.54
C PHE A 41 -11.36 5.11 -7.98
N TYR A 42 -11.05 4.12 -7.15
CA TYR A 42 -11.38 2.75 -7.48
C TYR A 42 -12.89 2.55 -7.57
N LYS A 43 -13.65 3.03 -6.57
CA LYS A 43 -15.10 2.89 -6.44
C LYS A 43 -15.86 3.61 -7.54
N ASN A 44 -15.50 4.86 -7.84
CA ASN A 44 -16.28 5.72 -8.74
C ASN A 44 -15.79 5.68 -10.19
N THR A 45 -14.52 5.33 -10.43
CA THR A 45 -13.91 5.35 -11.77
C THR A 45 -13.53 3.96 -12.25
N LEU A 46 -12.63 3.27 -11.53
CA LEU A 46 -11.99 2.05 -12.06
C LEU A 46 -12.92 0.84 -12.06
N VAL A 47 -13.60 0.57 -10.95
CA VAL A 47 -14.49 -0.58 -10.77
C VAL A 47 -15.64 -0.54 -11.78
N PRO A 48 -16.39 0.57 -11.96
CA PRO A 48 -17.47 0.63 -12.94
C PRO A 48 -16.99 0.34 -14.37
N GLN A 49 -15.82 0.83 -14.75
CA GLN A 49 -15.23 0.58 -16.08
C GLN A 49 -14.86 -0.90 -16.26
N PHE A 50 -14.22 -1.49 -15.26
CA PHE A 50 -13.85 -2.90 -15.27
C PHE A 50 -15.07 -3.82 -15.35
N GLU A 51 -16.08 -3.60 -14.50
CA GLU A 51 -17.29 -4.43 -14.47
C GLU A 51 -18.12 -4.31 -15.76
N ALA A 52 -18.12 -3.13 -16.40
CA ALA A 52 -18.75 -2.94 -17.71
C ALA A 52 -18.01 -3.71 -18.82
N ALA A 53 -16.68 -3.77 -18.76
CA ALA A 53 -15.85 -4.52 -19.70
C ALA A 53 -15.86 -6.04 -19.46
N ASN A 54 -16.18 -6.48 -18.24
CA ASN A 54 -16.19 -7.88 -17.83
C ASN A 54 -17.54 -8.29 -17.22
N PRO A 55 -18.61 -8.41 -18.03
CA PRO A 55 -19.92 -8.82 -17.53
C PRO A 55 -19.85 -10.18 -16.83
N GLY A 56 -20.20 -10.20 -15.54
CA GLY A 56 -20.16 -11.40 -14.69
C GLY A 56 -19.04 -11.40 -13.64
N ILE A 57 -18.16 -10.40 -13.64
CA ILE A 57 -17.22 -10.16 -12.55
C ILE A 57 -17.66 -8.89 -11.80
N LYS A 58 -17.72 -8.99 -10.46
CA LYS A 58 -18.00 -7.89 -9.54
C LYS A 58 -16.80 -7.65 -8.63
N ILE A 59 -16.51 -6.39 -8.32
CA ILE A 59 -15.38 -6.03 -7.46
C ILE A 59 -15.90 -5.47 -6.13
N HIS A 60 -15.38 -6.02 -5.03
CA HIS A 60 -15.53 -5.47 -3.69
C HIS A 60 -14.18 -4.91 -3.24
N LEU A 61 -14.14 -3.66 -2.78
CA LEU A 61 -12.91 -3.05 -2.31
C LEU A 61 -12.67 -3.41 -0.85
N VAL A 62 -11.42 -3.73 -0.51
CA VAL A 62 -10.94 -3.91 0.86
C VAL A 62 -9.93 -2.81 1.12
N THR A 63 -10.27 -1.85 1.99
CA THR A 63 -9.44 -0.68 2.24
C THR A 63 -8.46 -0.91 3.40
N SER A 64 -7.31 -0.24 3.34
CA SER A 64 -6.40 -0.13 4.48
C SER A 64 -5.86 1.29 4.62
N ASP A 65 -5.49 1.70 5.84
CA ASP A 65 -4.87 3.00 6.09
C ASP A 65 -3.39 3.06 5.69
N SER A 66 -2.82 1.94 5.22
CA SER A 66 -1.45 1.91 4.72
C SER A 66 -1.35 2.58 3.35
N PHE A 67 -0.21 3.20 3.07
CA PHE A 67 0.08 3.77 1.75
C PHE A 67 0.34 2.71 0.67
N GLY A 68 0.67 1.48 1.08
CA GLY A 68 0.92 0.32 0.23
C GLY A 68 0.44 -0.95 0.95
N ALA A 69 1.15 -2.06 0.78
CA ALA A 69 0.86 -3.26 1.57
C ALA A 69 1.08 -2.98 3.07
N PRO A 70 0.17 -3.38 3.98
CA PRO A 70 0.30 -3.17 5.42
C PRO A 70 1.24 -4.22 6.07
N VAL A 71 2.40 -4.47 5.45
CA VAL A 71 3.35 -5.51 5.88
C VAL A 71 4.76 -4.94 5.85
N ASN A 72 5.52 -5.16 6.93
CA ASN A 72 6.92 -4.73 7.03
C ASN A 72 7.86 -5.92 6.92
N ALA A 73 8.72 -5.95 5.89
CA ALA A 73 9.65 -7.06 5.66
C ALA A 73 10.78 -7.18 6.70
N ASP A 74 11.10 -6.08 7.41
CA ASP A 74 12.27 -6.01 8.30
C ASP A 74 11.98 -6.49 9.74
N GLN A 75 10.73 -6.83 10.05
CA GLN A 75 10.38 -7.36 11.38
C GLN A 75 10.82 -8.81 11.59
N ASP A 76 10.59 -9.32 12.81
CA ASP A 76 10.80 -10.73 13.11
C ASP A 76 10.07 -11.60 12.08
N ILE A 77 10.69 -12.71 11.67
CA ILE A 77 10.14 -13.53 10.59
C ILE A 77 8.77 -14.11 10.93
N ALA A 78 8.48 -14.41 12.21
CA ALA A 78 7.17 -14.90 12.61
C ALA A 78 6.11 -13.81 12.43
N ASP A 79 6.38 -12.59 12.93
CA ASP A 79 5.48 -11.44 12.81
C ASP A 79 5.24 -11.06 11.34
N TYR A 80 6.31 -11.07 10.52
CA TYR A 80 6.20 -10.86 9.07
C TYR A 80 5.27 -11.86 8.39
N LEU A 81 5.43 -13.15 8.69
CA LEU A 81 4.61 -14.19 8.06
C LEU A 81 3.16 -14.13 8.54
N ASP A 82 2.91 -13.82 9.81
CA ASP A 82 1.56 -13.66 10.35
C ASP A 82 0.84 -12.44 9.72
N ASP A 83 1.52 -11.29 9.60
CA ASP A 83 0.98 -10.09 8.94
C ASP A 83 0.74 -10.31 7.44
N MET A 84 1.69 -10.96 6.76
CA MET A 84 1.55 -11.25 5.33
C MET A 84 0.42 -12.25 5.08
N GLU A 85 0.26 -13.27 5.93
CA GLU A 85 -0.86 -14.22 5.88
C GLU A 85 -2.21 -13.53 6.05
N ALA A 86 -2.32 -12.64 7.03
CA ALA A 86 -3.50 -11.82 7.24
C ALA A 86 -3.78 -10.94 6.01
N TYR A 87 -2.75 -10.31 5.45
CA TYR A 87 -2.89 -9.47 4.28
C TYR A 87 -3.36 -10.25 3.05
N VAL A 88 -2.69 -11.35 2.67
CA VAL A 88 -3.09 -12.15 1.50
C VAL A 88 -4.43 -12.88 1.68
N SER A 89 -4.92 -13.03 2.92
CA SER A 89 -6.25 -13.58 3.19
C SER A 89 -7.36 -12.52 3.08
N SER A 90 -7.00 -11.23 3.06
CA SER A 90 -7.96 -10.12 3.02
C SER A 90 -8.58 -9.89 1.65
N ALA A 91 -7.88 -10.21 0.56
CA ALA A 91 -8.34 -9.95 -0.80
C ALA A 91 -7.84 -10.96 -1.85
N ASP A 92 -8.56 -11.11 -2.97
CA ASP A 92 -8.14 -11.91 -4.11
C ASP A 92 -6.96 -11.27 -4.85
N VAL A 93 -7.04 -9.95 -5.08
CA VAL A 93 -6.02 -9.16 -5.76
C VAL A 93 -5.49 -8.09 -4.80
N LEU A 94 -4.17 -8.02 -4.64
CA LEU A 94 -3.50 -7.20 -3.64
C LEU A 94 -2.44 -6.31 -4.25
N LEU A 95 -2.31 -5.10 -3.70
CA LEU A 95 -1.25 -4.16 -4.04
C LEU A 95 0.03 -4.55 -3.28
N PHE A 96 1.14 -4.68 -4.00
CA PHE A 96 2.47 -4.86 -3.43
C PHE A 96 3.42 -3.81 -3.97
N ASP A 97 4.41 -3.46 -3.17
CA ASP A 97 5.56 -2.67 -3.59
C ASP A 97 6.85 -3.52 -3.51
N SER A 98 7.97 -2.93 -3.90
CA SER A 98 9.28 -3.60 -3.91
C SER A 98 9.79 -4.00 -2.52
N GLN A 99 9.22 -3.48 -1.44
CA GLN A 99 9.66 -3.73 -0.07
C GLN A 99 8.78 -4.76 0.65
N SER A 100 7.50 -4.83 0.30
CA SER A 100 6.50 -5.69 0.95
C SER A 100 6.46 -7.12 0.42
N LEU A 101 6.81 -7.33 -0.86
CA LEU A 101 6.84 -8.65 -1.47
C LEU A 101 8.28 -9.15 -1.68
N ASN A 102 8.64 -10.21 -0.95
CA ASN A 102 9.99 -10.79 -0.93
C ASN A 102 9.99 -12.32 -1.11
N SER A 103 11.19 -12.91 -1.07
CA SER A 103 11.40 -14.35 -1.19
C SER A 103 10.67 -15.15 -0.11
N GLU A 104 10.62 -14.67 1.13
CA GLU A 104 9.96 -15.33 2.25
C GLU A 104 8.45 -15.50 1.98
N ALA A 105 7.74 -14.46 1.55
CA ALA A 105 6.31 -14.59 1.25
C ALA A 105 6.02 -15.58 0.11
N THR A 106 6.85 -15.59 -0.93
CA THR A 106 6.68 -16.53 -2.06
C THR A 106 7.01 -17.98 -1.66
N ARG A 107 8.02 -18.19 -0.81
CA ARG A 107 8.36 -19.51 -0.26
C ARG A 107 7.32 -20.04 0.72
N ALA A 108 6.69 -19.14 1.49
CA ALA A 108 5.54 -19.46 2.33
C ALA A 108 4.29 -19.87 1.52
N GLY A 109 4.32 -19.67 0.20
CA GLY A 109 3.24 -20.06 -0.69
C GLY A 109 2.01 -19.16 -0.59
N TYR A 110 2.19 -17.92 -0.12
CA TYR A 110 1.10 -16.97 0.10
C TYR A 110 0.54 -16.39 -1.19
N LEU A 111 1.35 -16.33 -2.25
CA LEU A 111 0.96 -15.76 -3.54
C LEU A 111 0.81 -16.84 -4.60
N LEU A 112 -0.13 -16.62 -5.52
CA LEU A 112 -0.29 -17.40 -6.73
C LEU A 112 0.87 -17.10 -7.70
N ASP A 113 1.53 -18.15 -8.21
CA ASP A 113 2.46 -18.00 -9.34
C ASP A 113 1.67 -17.69 -10.62
N LEU A 114 1.90 -16.50 -11.17
CA LEU A 114 1.23 -15.99 -12.36
C LEU A 114 1.89 -16.47 -13.65
N ALA A 115 3.08 -17.09 -13.61
CA ALA A 115 3.80 -17.51 -14.80
C ALA A 115 2.93 -18.38 -15.75
N PRO A 116 2.15 -19.37 -15.27
CA PRO A 116 1.27 -20.15 -16.14
C PRO A 116 0.19 -19.31 -16.84
N LEU A 117 -0.40 -18.34 -16.13
CA LEU A 117 -1.46 -17.48 -16.65
C LEU A 117 -0.91 -16.47 -17.66
N VAL A 118 0.24 -15.86 -17.33
CA VAL A 118 0.99 -14.97 -18.23
C VAL A 118 1.39 -15.69 -19.52
N ASN A 119 1.91 -16.92 -19.44
CA ASN A 119 2.33 -17.69 -20.61
C ASN A 119 1.15 -18.13 -21.49
N ALA A 120 -0.05 -18.28 -20.91
CA ALA A 120 -1.25 -18.64 -21.65
C ALA A 120 -1.94 -17.43 -22.31
N ASP A 121 -1.67 -16.21 -21.84
CA ASP A 121 -2.34 -14.99 -22.29
C ASP A 121 -1.63 -14.33 -23.49
N ALA A 122 -2.14 -14.57 -24.69
CA ALA A 122 -1.64 -13.94 -25.92
C ALA A 122 -1.94 -12.43 -26.02
N THR A 123 -2.75 -11.86 -25.12
CA THR A 123 -3.12 -10.43 -25.13
C THR A 123 -2.21 -9.58 -24.25
N LEU A 124 -1.49 -10.19 -23.31
CA LEU A 124 -0.47 -9.52 -22.54
C LEU A 124 0.80 -9.44 -23.39
N ASN A 125 1.29 -8.22 -23.63
CA ASN A 125 2.54 -7.99 -24.34
C ASN A 125 3.65 -7.59 -23.35
N PRO A 126 4.59 -8.49 -22.98
CA PRO A 126 5.73 -8.14 -22.13
C PRO A 126 6.61 -7.03 -22.70
N ASP A 127 6.69 -6.89 -24.03
CA ASP A 127 7.51 -5.85 -24.68
C ASP A 127 6.91 -4.45 -24.55
N ASP A 128 5.65 -4.34 -24.12
CA ASP A 128 5.05 -3.07 -23.72
C ASP A 128 5.61 -2.59 -22.37
N PHE A 129 6.26 -3.44 -21.58
CA PHE A 129 6.88 -3.04 -20.33
C PHE A 129 8.33 -2.59 -20.53
N TYR A 130 8.84 -1.77 -19.60
CA TYR A 130 10.29 -1.61 -19.47
C TYR A 130 10.89 -2.94 -18.97
N PRO A 131 11.96 -3.48 -19.59
CA PRO A 131 12.51 -4.79 -19.24
C PRO A 131 12.80 -4.96 -17.75
N ALA A 132 13.39 -3.94 -17.12
CA ALA A 132 13.67 -3.94 -15.68
C ALA A 132 12.40 -3.98 -14.83
N LEU A 133 11.38 -3.19 -15.17
CA LEU A 133 10.14 -3.17 -14.41
C LEU A 133 9.35 -4.48 -14.56
N TRP A 134 9.36 -5.08 -15.76
CA TRP A 134 8.73 -6.39 -16.01
C TRP A 134 9.30 -7.48 -15.10
N ARG A 135 10.64 -7.53 -14.97
CA ARG A 135 11.34 -8.55 -14.16
C ARG A 135 11.24 -8.32 -12.64
N SER A 136 10.74 -7.18 -12.17
CA SER A 136 10.77 -6.78 -10.76
C SER A 136 10.24 -7.84 -9.80
N PHE A 137 9.15 -8.53 -10.16
CA PHE A 137 8.51 -9.55 -9.33
C PHE A 137 8.69 -10.98 -9.88
N GLN A 138 9.84 -11.24 -10.50
CA GLN A 138 10.16 -12.54 -11.10
C GLN A 138 11.38 -13.17 -10.42
N TRP A 139 11.18 -14.35 -9.84
CA TRP A 139 12.24 -15.15 -9.23
C TRP A 139 11.79 -16.58 -9.02
N ASP A 140 12.76 -17.48 -8.81
CA ASP A 140 12.51 -18.91 -8.61
C ASP A 140 11.68 -19.56 -9.73
N GLY A 141 11.73 -18.96 -10.93
CA GLY A 141 10.95 -19.37 -12.10
C GLY A 141 9.49 -18.90 -12.13
N GLY A 142 9.03 -18.19 -11.10
CA GLY A 142 7.66 -17.67 -10.98
C GLY A 142 7.53 -16.19 -11.32
N ILE A 143 6.27 -15.75 -11.48
CA ILE A 143 5.88 -14.33 -11.58
C ILE A 143 4.91 -14.06 -10.43
N TRP A 144 5.30 -13.21 -9.48
CA TRP A 144 4.57 -13.04 -8.22
C TRP A 144 3.71 -11.77 -8.17
N GLY A 145 3.89 -10.87 -9.13
CA GLY A 145 3.09 -9.66 -9.28
C GLY A 145 3.22 -9.07 -10.68
N LEU A 146 2.15 -8.42 -11.16
CA LEU A 146 2.18 -7.67 -12.42
C LEU A 146 2.49 -6.19 -12.13
N PRO A 147 3.59 -5.64 -12.68
CA PRO A 147 4.00 -4.27 -12.38
C PRO A 147 3.03 -3.25 -12.97
N ALA A 148 2.64 -2.26 -12.18
CA ALA A 148 1.74 -1.18 -12.58
C ALA A 148 2.50 0.12 -12.84
N ALA A 149 3.37 0.51 -11.90
CA ALA A 149 4.18 1.72 -12.00
C ALA A 149 5.39 1.66 -11.07
N ALA A 150 6.32 2.61 -11.25
CA ALA A 150 7.51 2.73 -10.43
C ALA A 150 7.70 4.17 -9.94
N ASN A 151 8.38 4.28 -8.80
CA ASN A 151 9.09 5.47 -8.36
C ASN A 151 10.58 5.26 -8.59
N THR A 152 11.20 6.13 -9.39
CA THR A 152 12.61 6.02 -9.71
C THR A 152 13.46 6.88 -8.79
N GLN A 153 14.53 6.31 -8.27
CA GLN A 153 15.51 7.02 -7.46
C GLN A 153 16.87 7.10 -8.16
N MET A 154 17.57 8.19 -7.87
CA MET A 154 18.84 8.53 -8.50
C MET A 154 19.69 9.36 -7.53
N LEU A 155 20.92 9.66 -7.94
CA LEU A 155 21.75 10.63 -7.22
C LEU A 155 21.29 12.04 -7.56
N TYR A 156 21.34 12.93 -6.58
CA TYR A 156 21.21 14.37 -6.79
C TYR A 156 22.43 15.06 -6.22
N TYR A 157 23.02 15.97 -6.99
CA TYR A 157 24.26 16.64 -6.58
C TYR A 157 24.21 18.15 -6.79
N ASP A 158 24.86 18.91 -5.92
CA ASP A 158 25.05 20.36 -6.07
C ASP A 158 26.33 20.65 -6.90
N PRO A 159 26.21 21.14 -8.15
CA PRO A 159 27.36 21.42 -8.99
C PRO A 159 28.29 22.49 -8.39
N VAL A 160 27.77 23.47 -7.63
CA VAL A 160 28.60 24.51 -7.01
C VAL A 160 29.48 23.92 -5.92
N ALA A 161 28.93 23.03 -5.09
CA ALA A 161 29.70 22.32 -4.07
C ALA A 161 30.78 21.42 -4.69
N PHE A 162 30.45 20.71 -5.78
CA PHE A 162 31.39 19.85 -6.50
C PHE A 162 32.52 20.66 -7.16
N ASP A 163 32.21 21.77 -7.83
CA ASP A 163 33.20 22.65 -8.44
C ASP A 163 34.14 23.26 -7.39
N ALA A 164 33.59 23.72 -6.26
CA ALA A 164 34.36 24.28 -5.16
C ALA A 164 35.31 23.25 -4.52
N ALA A 165 34.94 21.97 -4.53
CA ALA A 165 35.75 20.86 -4.04
C ALA A 165 36.71 20.28 -5.12
N GLY A 166 36.59 20.71 -6.38
CA GLY A 166 37.36 20.15 -7.49
C GLY A 166 37.01 18.69 -7.80
N LEU A 167 35.77 18.28 -7.51
CA LEU A 167 35.28 16.92 -7.68
C LEU A 167 34.66 16.72 -9.06
N ARG A 168 34.80 15.51 -9.61
CA ARG A 168 34.09 15.11 -10.82
C ARG A 168 32.61 14.89 -10.50
N TYR A 169 31.72 15.35 -11.36
CA TYR A 169 30.28 15.11 -11.20
C TYR A 169 29.94 13.61 -11.33
N PRO A 170 28.84 13.14 -10.72
CA PRO A 170 28.34 11.80 -10.98
C PRO A 170 27.88 11.68 -12.44
N ASP A 171 28.43 10.71 -13.15
CA ASP A 171 28.16 10.45 -14.58
C ASP A 171 27.82 8.99 -14.87
N GLY A 172 27.51 8.22 -13.81
CA GLY A 172 27.25 6.79 -13.90
C GLY A 172 28.51 5.91 -14.02
N SER A 173 29.72 6.46 -13.92
CA SER A 173 30.98 5.69 -14.01
C SER A 173 31.75 5.56 -12.70
N TRP A 174 31.23 6.07 -11.58
CA TRP A 174 31.95 6.10 -10.31
C TRP A 174 32.28 4.71 -9.81
N THR A 175 33.53 4.54 -9.40
CA THR A 175 33.98 3.38 -8.62
C THR A 175 33.71 3.59 -7.12
N LEU A 176 33.74 2.50 -6.35
CA LEU A 176 33.69 2.56 -4.88
C LEU A 176 34.71 3.55 -4.28
N ASP A 177 35.97 3.51 -4.76
CA ASP A 177 37.03 4.35 -4.22
C ASP A 177 36.79 5.85 -4.55
N GLU A 178 36.31 6.15 -5.76
CA GLU A 178 35.94 7.51 -6.15
C GLU A 178 34.74 8.03 -5.36
N PHE A 179 33.73 7.18 -5.15
CA PHE A 179 32.56 7.50 -4.34
C PHE A 179 32.97 7.83 -2.90
N ALA A 180 33.73 6.94 -2.25
CA ALA A 180 34.17 7.14 -0.86
C ALA A 180 35.02 8.41 -0.72
N ASN A 181 35.91 8.69 -1.68
CA ASN A 181 36.68 9.93 -1.69
C ASN A 181 35.79 11.17 -1.86
N THR A 182 34.78 11.10 -2.72
CA THR A 182 33.82 12.19 -2.95
C THR A 182 33.03 12.51 -1.68
N VAL A 183 32.44 11.49 -1.05
CA VAL A 183 31.69 11.62 0.21
C VAL A 183 32.55 12.26 1.30
N ARG A 184 33.78 11.77 1.50
CA ARG A 184 34.74 12.34 2.47
C ARG A 184 35.13 13.78 2.17
N THR A 185 35.30 14.13 0.89
CA THR A 185 35.71 15.48 0.48
C THR A 185 34.59 16.50 0.67
N LEU A 186 33.34 16.09 0.42
CA LEU A 186 32.16 16.94 0.61
C LEU A 186 31.87 17.20 2.09
N ALA A 187 32.07 16.18 2.94
CA ALA A 187 31.75 16.26 4.35
C ALA A 187 32.56 17.33 5.09
N LYS A 188 31.89 18.12 5.94
CA LYS A 188 32.52 19.16 6.77
C LYS A 188 31.90 19.18 8.15
N PHE A 189 32.73 19.39 9.17
CA PHE A 189 32.31 19.52 10.55
C PHE A 189 32.42 20.97 11.02
N ASN A 190 31.47 21.38 11.87
CA ASN A 190 31.53 22.62 12.63
C ASN A 190 32.63 22.55 13.70
N ALA A 191 32.96 23.70 14.28
CA ALA A 191 33.97 23.79 15.33
C ALA A 191 33.60 23.02 16.62
N ASP A 192 32.31 22.73 16.83
CA ASP A 192 31.79 21.93 17.94
C ASP A 192 31.75 20.42 17.66
N GLY A 193 32.20 19.99 16.48
CA GLY A 193 32.22 18.59 16.06
C GLY A 193 30.90 18.09 15.46
N THR A 194 29.89 18.94 15.32
CA THR A 194 28.65 18.58 14.61
C THR A 194 28.85 18.61 13.09
N LEU A 195 28.12 17.77 12.36
CA LEU A 195 28.20 17.74 10.90
C LEU A 195 27.55 19.01 10.32
N ALA A 196 28.32 19.79 9.56
CA ALA A 196 27.88 21.02 8.90
C ALA A 196 27.43 20.78 7.45
N VAL A 197 28.15 19.89 6.76
CA VAL A 197 27.88 19.46 5.39
C VAL A 197 27.99 17.95 5.36
N THR A 198 26.96 17.25 4.88
CA THR A 198 26.99 15.79 4.76
C THR A 198 27.78 15.35 3.52
N GLY A 199 28.41 14.18 3.60
CA GLY A 199 29.03 13.55 2.43
C GLY A 199 28.00 12.90 1.53
N LEU A 200 26.96 12.31 2.12
CA LEU A 200 25.79 11.74 1.43
C LEU A 200 24.57 11.76 2.35
N LEU A 201 23.49 12.37 1.88
CA LEU A 201 22.17 12.15 2.46
C LEU A 201 21.50 10.96 1.77
N ALA A 202 21.38 9.85 2.49
CA ALA A 202 20.68 8.67 2.03
C ALA A 202 20.04 7.97 3.23
N GLY A 203 18.97 7.21 3.00
CA GLY A 203 18.38 6.36 4.02
C GLY A 203 17.44 5.31 3.43
N GLY A 204 17.12 4.28 4.21
CA GLY A 204 16.24 3.18 3.82
C GLY A 204 16.89 2.15 2.89
N GLY A 205 16.07 1.24 2.35
CA GLY A 205 16.49 0.11 1.50
C GLY A 205 17.15 0.50 0.18
N ASP A 206 17.06 1.76 -0.24
CA ASP A 206 17.68 2.27 -1.47
C ASP A 206 19.21 2.33 -1.38
N LEU A 207 19.79 2.36 -0.17
CA LEU A 207 21.23 2.31 0.08
C LEU A 207 21.86 1.02 -0.43
N ALA A 208 21.20 -0.12 -0.24
CA ALA A 208 21.68 -1.41 -0.72
C ALA A 208 21.82 -1.42 -2.25
N ALA A 209 20.92 -0.74 -2.95
CA ALA A 209 20.99 -0.64 -4.40
C ALA A 209 22.17 0.23 -4.87
N LEU A 210 22.43 1.36 -4.22
CA LEU A 210 23.64 2.18 -4.49
C LEU A 210 24.93 1.37 -4.23
N MET A 211 24.98 0.65 -3.11
CA MET A 211 26.07 -0.26 -2.75
C MET A 211 26.36 -1.28 -3.86
N LEU A 212 25.35 -2.03 -4.31
CA LEU A 212 25.51 -3.02 -5.37
C LEU A 212 25.86 -2.37 -6.73
N SER A 213 25.35 -1.18 -7.01
CA SER A 213 25.72 -0.41 -8.21
C SER A 213 27.22 -0.10 -8.26
N LEU A 214 27.84 0.26 -7.13
CA LEU A 214 29.26 0.65 -7.03
C LEU A 214 30.24 -0.50 -7.30
N ILE A 215 29.83 -1.74 -7.06
CA ILE A 215 30.64 -2.94 -7.33
C ILE A 215 30.19 -3.68 -8.60
N ALA A 216 29.03 -3.34 -9.17
CA ALA A 216 28.43 -3.98 -10.33
C ALA A 216 28.25 -5.51 -10.18
N GLU A 217 27.93 -5.96 -8.97
CA GLU A 217 27.67 -7.36 -8.62
C GLU A 217 26.29 -7.49 -7.98
N ASP A 218 25.69 -8.68 -8.08
CA ASP A 218 24.51 -9.08 -7.31
C ASP A 218 24.93 -9.96 -6.12
N VAL A 219 23.97 -10.27 -5.26
CA VAL A 219 24.17 -11.12 -4.08
C VAL A 219 23.23 -12.33 -4.08
N VAL A 220 22.77 -12.72 -5.26
CA VAL A 220 21.80 -13.80 -5.44
C VAL A 220 22.47 -14.98 -6.12
N ASN A 221 22.48 -16.14 -5.47
CA ASN A 221 22.89 -17.38 -6.10
C ASN A 221 21.80 -17.90 -7.03
N ASP A 222 21.92 -17.57 -8.32
CA ASP A 222 20.98 -17.99 -9.36
C ASP A 222 21.15 -19.45 -9.82
N SER A 223 22.25 -20.09 -9.41
CA SER A 223 22.58 -21.48 -9.77
C SER A 223 21.83 -22.51 -8.93
N VAL A 224 21.09 -22.07 -7.91
CA VAL A 224 20.22 -22.88 -7.06
C VAL A 224 18.81 -22.31 -7.11
N ILE A 225 17.79 -23.18 -7.20
CA ILE A 225 16.37 -22.79 -7.15
C ILE A 225 15.67 -23.60 -6.05
N PRO A 226 14.96 -22.95 -5.09
CA PRO A 226 14.84 -21.50 -4.89
C PRO A 226 16.18 -20.79 -4.58
N ASN A 227 16.37 -19.57 -5.09
CA ASN A 227 17.62 -18.80 -5.00
C ASN A 227 17.98 -18.43 -3.56
N VAL A 228 19.24 -18.53 -3.18
CA VAL A 228 19.76 -18.18 -1.85
C VAL A 228 20.74 -17.00 -1.94
N PRO A 229 21.07 -16.30 -0.84
CA PRO A 229 22.13 -15.29 -0.86
C PRO A 229 23.50 -15.90 -1.27
N ASP A 230 24.34 -15.07 -1.89
CA ASP A 230 25.79 -15.32 -2.05
C ASP A 230 26.56 -14.07 -1.61
N TYR A 231 27.19 -14.15 -0.43
CA TYR A 231 28.03 -13.07 0.11
C TYR A 231 29.52 -13.40 0.07
N SER A 232 29.94 -14.37 -0.76
CA SER A 232 31.33 -14.81 -0.83
C SER A 232 32.26 -13.80 -1.52
N SER A 233 31.71 -12.80 -2.23
CA SER A 233 32.48 -11.80 -2.97
C SER A 233 33.46 -11.02 -2.10
N ALA A 234 34.70 -10.90 -2.56
CA ALA A 234 35.71 -10.03 -1.97
C ALA A 234 35.43 -8.54 -2.24
N ASN A 235 34.76 -8.22 -3.36
CA ASN A 235 34.36 -6.85 -3.67
C ASN A 235 33.24 -6.38 -2.75
N LEU A 236 32.30 -7.27 -2.39
CA LEU A 236 31.29 -7.00 -1.36
C LEU A 236 31.91 -6.75 0.01
N GLU A 237 32.89 -7.57 0.43
CA GLU A 237 33.61 -7.35 1.70
C GLU A 237 34.37 -6.02 1.72
N LYS A 238 35.04 -5.65 0.61
CA LYS A 238 35.69 -4.34 0.45
C LYS A 238 34.67 -3.21 0.53
N LEU A 239 33.54 -3.34 -0.15
CA LEU A 239 32.44 -2.37 -0.13
C LEU A 239 31.95 -2.11 1.28
N LEU A 240 31.61 -3.17 2.01
CA LEU A 240 31.08 -3.04 3.38
C LEU A 240 32.14 -2.51 4.35
N THR A 241 33.40 -2.91 4.21
CA THR A 241 34.51 -2.33 4.98
C THR A 241 34.62 -0.83 4.74
N THR A 242 34.58 -0.41 3.48
CA THR A 242 34.62 1.01 3.11
C THR A 242 33.41 1.74 3.66
N TRP A 243 32.23 1.15 3.59
CA TRP A 243 31.00 1.76 4.10
C TRP A 243 31.00 1.89 5.62
N THR A 244 31.45 0.87 6.34
CA THR A 244 31.69 0.91 7.79
C THR A 244 32.62 2.05 8.19
N GLU A 245 33.69 2.32 7.43
CA GLU A 245 34.56 3.46 7.70
C GLU A 245 33.80 4.79 7.53
N LEU A 246 33.01 4.94 6.46
CA LEU A 246 32.21 6.15 6.23
C LEU A 246 31.15 6.35 7.32
N GLU A 247 30.50 5.28 7.80
CA GLU A 247 29.57 5.33 8.93
C GLU A 247 30.28 5.73 10.24
N ALA A 248 31.44 5.13 10.53
CA ALA A 248 32.23 5.46 11.72
C ALA A 248 32.78 6.89 11.70
N GLU A 249 33.01 7.46 10.51
CA GLU A 249 33.37 8.87 10.32
C GLU A 249 32.19 9.82 10.59
N GLY A 250 30.93 9.33 10.62
CA GLY A 250 29.74 10.12 10.91
C GLY A 250 29.39 11.11 9.79
N ILE A 251 29.69 10.75 8.54
CA ILE A 251 29.53 11.61 7.35
C ILE A 251 28.37 11.18 6.43
N LEU A 252 27.62 10.15 6.85
CA LEU A 252 26.44 9.62 6.17
C LEU A 252 25.16 9.97 6.97
N GLY A 253 24.02 10.08 6.27
CA GLY A 253 22.69 10.04 6.89
C GLY A 253 22.03 11.40 7.19
N PHE A 254 20.88 11.34 7.89
CA PHE A 254 20.07 12.48 8.28
C PHE A 254 20.59 13.09 9.58
N PRO A 255 20.89 14.40 9.64
CA PRO A 255 21.34 15.02 10.89
C PRO A 255 20.24 14.95 11.96
N GLU A 256 20.61 14.53 13.17
CA GLU A 256 19.66 14.39 14.27
C GLU A 256 19.05 15.75 14.72
N ASN A 257 19.74 16.88 14.50
CA ASN A 257 19.24 18.22 14.81
C ASN A 257 19.97 19.30 13.98
N GLY A 258 19.33 19.90 12.97
CA GLY A 258 19.80 21.13 12.29
C GLY A 258 19.71 21.11 10.76
N ASP A 259 19.83 22.31 10.16
CA ASP A 259 19.89 22.52 8.71
C ASP A 259 21.30 22.14 8.18
N VAL A 260 21.54 20.84 7.93
CA VAL A 260 22.80 20.38 7.31
C VAL A 260 22.73 20.53 5.80
N THR A 261 23.75 21.16 5.23
CA THR A 261 23.86 21.30 3.78
C THR A 261 24.11 19.92 3.15
N THR A 262 23.35 19.60 2.12
CA THR A 262 23.37 18.30 1.44
C THR A 262 23.80 18.44 -0.01
N PRO A 263 25.11 18.39 -0.31
CA PRO A 263 25.62 18.53 -1.67
C PRO A 263 25.48 17.25 -2.50
N LEU A 264 25.23 16.10 -1.88
CA LEU A 264 24.98 14.82 -2.54
C LEU A 264 23.89 14.07 -1.78
N SER A 265 22.88 13.58 -2.49
CA SER A 265 21.82 12.75 -1.91
C SER A 265 21.40 11.61 -2.83
N LEU A 266 20.83 10.57 -2.21
CA LEU A 266 20.13 9.48 -2.88
C LEU A 266 18.65 9.58 -2.53
N GLY A 267 17.77 9.52 -3.53
CA GLY A 267 16.34 9.45 -3.28
C GLY A 267 15.48 9.59 -4.52
N GLY A 268 14.17 9.52 -4.31
CA GLY A 268 13.18 9.93 -5.32
C GLY A 268 13.00 11.45 -5.36
N GLN A 269 12.20 11.93 -6.31
CA GLN A 269 11.95 13.36 -6.52
C GLN A 269 11.47 14.13 -5.28
N PHE A 270 10.70 13.50 -4.38
CA PHE A 270 10.23 14.15 -3.14
C PHE A 270 11.37 14.44 -2.16
N MET A 271 12.38 13.56 -2.12
CA MET A 271 13.59 13.76 -1.34
C MET A 271 14.48 14.83 -1.95
N ALA A 272 14.51 14.95 -3.28
CA ALA A 272 15.20 16.05 -3.96
C ALA A 272 14.58 17.41 -3.58
N VAL A 273 13.24 17.52 -3.54
CA VAL A 273 12.55 18.76 -3.13
C VAL A 273 12.73 19.06 -1.63
N ARG A 274 12.85 18.04 -0.76
CA ARG A 274 13.14 18.26 0.67
C ARG A 274 14.60 18.59 0.99
N ALA A 275 15.56 18.01 0.26
CA ALA A 275 16.96 18.42 0.35
C ALA A 275 17.16 19.89 -0.04
N VAL A 276 16.22 20.42 -0.85
CA VAL A 276 16.11 21.82 -1.27
C VAL A 276 15.40 22.71 -0.25
N GLY A 277 14.83 22.16 0.84
CA GLY A 277 13.85 22.86 1.70
C GLY A 277 14.14 22.94 3.19
N ALA A 278 15.36 22.66 3.66
CA ALA A 278 15.74 22.91 5.06
C ALA A 278 16.02 24.41 5.35
N GLY A 279 15.32 25.33 4.68
CA GLY A 279 15.47 26.76 4.95
C GLY A 279 14.86 27.70 3.90
N GLY A 280 13.55 27.97 4.01
CA GLY A 280 12.94 29.22 3.55
C GLY A 280 12.60 29.37 2.05
N ASP A 281 11.39 29.88 1.79
CA ASP A 281 10.80 30.38 0.54
C ASP A 281 10.80 29.47 -0.71
N GLU A 282 9.61 29.27 -1.28
CA GLU A 282 9.25 28.49 -2.48
C GLU A 282 9.97 28.89 -3.79
N ALA A 283 10.95 29.80 -3.73
CA ALA A 283 11.64 30.37 -4.91
C ALA A 283 13.00 29.71 -5.24
N GLU A 284 13.60 28.90 -4.36
CA GLU A 284 14.83 28.15 -4.65
C GLU A 284 14.53 26.74 -5.20
N VAL A 285 13.74 26.67 -6.26
CA VAL A 285 13.58 25.40 -6.99
C VAL A 285 14.89 25.06 -7.72
N ALA A 286 15.56 24.02 -7.22
CA ALA A 286 16.68 23.24 -7.77
C ALA A 286 18.05 23.93 -7.95
N THR A 287 18.90 23.86 -6.91
CA THR A 287 20.37 23.93 -7.07
C THR A 287 20.99 22.56 -7.36
N THR A 288 20.29 21.46 -7.06
CA THR A 288 20.80 20.10 -7.30
C THR A 288 20.37 19.54 -8.65
N LEU A 289 21.27 18.81 -9.31
CA LEU A 289 21.04 18.16 -10.59
C LEU A 289 20.97 16.64 -10.42
N PRO A 290 20.08 15.96 -11.17
CA PRO A 290 19.98 14.51 -11.16
C PRO A 290 21.17 13.85 -11.86
N ALA A 291 21.57 12.68 -11.39
CA ALA A 291 22.60 11.85 -11.99
C ALA A 291 22.31 10.35 -11.79
N LEU A 292 22.65 9.53 -12.78
CA LEU A 292 22.52 8.08 -12.70
C LEU A 292 23.48 7.48 -11.68
N LEU A 293 23.08 6.35 -11.12
CA LEU A 293 23.95 5.50 -10.32
C LEU A 293 25.04 4.87 -11.20
N PRO A 294 26.16 4.42 -10.60
CA PRO A 294 27.20 3.66 -11.29
C PRO A 294 26.63 2.52 -12.14
N GLY A 295 27.10 2.38 -13.37
CA GLY A 295 26.55 1.45 -14.35
C GLY A 295 25.36 2.00 -15.15
N ASN A 296 25.13 3.32 -15.12
CA ASN A 296 24.00 4.01 -15.78
C ASN A 296 22.64 3.47 -15.33
N ARG A 297 22.47 3.30 -14.02
CA ARG A 297 21.28 2.71 -13.41
C ARG A 297 20.44 3.75 -12.65
N VAL A 298 19.17 3.45 -12.50
CA VAL A 298 18.30 4.05 -11.47
C VAL A 298 17.81 2.94 -10.54
N ILE A 299 17.36 3.29 -9.34
CA ILE A 299 16.57 2.37 -8.53
C ILE A 299 15.13 2.54 -8.96
N ALA A 300 14.40 1.45 -9.13
CA ALA A 300 12.97 1.49 -9.41
C ALA A 300 12.21 0.75 -8.32
N ASN A 301 11.53 1.52 -7.46
CA ASN A 301 10.59 0.99 -6.48
C ASN A 301 9.25 0.80 -7.19
N VAL A 302 8.98 -0.44 -7.57
CA VAL A 302 7.85 -0.86 -8.40
C VAL A 302 6.66 -1.23 -7.52
N ASN A 303 5.50 -0.66 -7.84
CA ASN A 303 4.19 -1.11 -7.38
C ASN A 303 3.62 -2.13 -8.36
N SER A 304 2.99 -3.17 -7.84
CA SER A 304 2.45 -4.29 -8.59
C SER A 304 1.16 -4.83 -7.99
N PHE A 305 0.44 -5.64 -8.76
CA PHE A 305 -0.68 -6.42 -8.27
C PHE A 305 -0.32 -7.90 -8.24
N GLY A 306 -0.32 -8.47 -7.04
CA GLY A 306 -0.22 -9.90 -6.78
C GLY A 306 -1.60 -10.51 -6.56
N ILE A 307 -1.68 -11.84 -6.62
CA ILE A 307 -2.92 -12.58 -6.41
C ILE A 307 -2.71 -13.53 -5.23
N SER A 308 -3.66 -13.53 -4.30
CA SER A 308 -3.64 -14.48 -3.18
C SER A 308 -3.64 -15.91 -3.68
N SER A 309 -2.79 -16.76 -3.11
CA SER A 309 -2.84 -18.22 -3.36
C SER A 309 -4.17 -18.85 -2.92
N GLY A 310 -4.92 -18.18 -2.04
CA GLY A 310 -6.23 -18.63 -1.56
C GLY A 310 -7.42 -18.20 -2.41
N THR A 311 -7.20 -17.48 -3.53
CA THR A 311 -8.31 -17.09 -4.41
C THR A 311 -9.04 -18.31 -4.97
N GLN A 312 -10.38 -18.25 -4.99
CA GLN A 312 -11.19 -19.28 -5.63
C GLN A 312 -11.34 -19.07 -7.13
N TYR A 313 -10.89 -17.93 -7.66
CA TYR A 313 -11.15 -17.48 -9.02
C TYR A 313 -9.87 -16.97 -9.72
N PRO A 314 -8.82 -17.80 -9.86
CA PRO A 314 -7.50 -17.37 -10.33
C PRO A 314 -7.52 -16.70 -11.71
N ASP A 315 -8.34 -17.21 -12.65
CA ASP A 315 -8.47 -16.62 -13.99
C ASP A 315 -9.11 -15.22 -13.93
N ALA A 316 -10.16 -15.05 -13.12
CA ALA A 316 -10.86 -13.79 -12.98
C ALA A 316 -10.00 -12.75 -12.24
N ALA A 317 -9.29 -13.18 -11.19
CA ALA A 317 -8.31 -12.36 -10.46
C ALA A 317 -7.18 -11.91 -11.38
N TYR A 318 -6.68 -12.78 -12.26
CA TYR A 318 -5.66 -12.42 -13.25
C TYR A 318 -6.15 -11.41 -14.29
N ILE A 319 -7.39 -11.55 -14.75
CA ILE A 319 -8.01 -10.55 -15.64
C ILE A 319 -8.05 -9.17 -14.96
N LEU A 320 -8.41 -9.11 -13.67
CA LEU A 320 -8.40 -7.88 -12.89
C LEU A 320 -6.97 -7.32 -12.71
N ALA A 321 -6.03 -8.14 -12.23
CA ALA A 321 -4.64 -7.73 -12.05
C ALA A 321 -4.02 -7.18 -13.35
N LYS A 322 -4.27 -7.84 -14.48
CA LYS A 322 -3.84 -7.37 -15.81
C LYS A 322 -4.48 -6.03 -16.17
N TYR A 323 -5.79 -5.89 -15.98
CA TYR A 323 -6.51 -4.65 -16.28
C TYR A 323 -5.95 -3.47 -15.49
N LEU A 324 -5.68 -3.66 -14.20
CA LEU A 324 -5.10 -2.63 -13.32
C LEU A 324 -3.76 -2.09 -13.86
N THR A 325 -2.91 -2.95 -14.43
CA THR A 325 -1.63 -2.50 -15.03
C THR A 325 -1.80 -1.65 -16.29
N SER A 326 -2.97 -1.65 -16.91
CA SER A 326 -3.25 -0.90 -18.15
C SER A 326 -3.96 0.43 -17.91
N ASP A 327 -4.36 0.69 -16.67
CA ASP A 327 -5.10 1.91 -16.31
C ASP A 327 -4.12 3.05 -15.98
N PRO A 328 -4.23 4.22 -16.65
CA PRO A 328 -3.34 5.34 -16.42
C PRO A 328 -3.56 6.02 -15.05
N GLY A 329 -4.73 5.93 -14.43
CA GLY A 329 -4.99 6.46 -13.09
C GLY A 329 -4.41 5.58 -11.99
N VAL A 330 -4.22 4.28 -12.25
CA VAL A 330 -3.42 3.38 -11.40
C VAL A 330 -1.93 3.67 -11.57
N ALA A 331 -1.49 3.89 -12.81
CA ALA A 331 -0.08 4.10 -13.11
C ALA A 331 0.45 5.49 -12.70
N ASN A 332 -0.43 6.49 -12.61
CA ASN A 332 -0.11 7.85 -12.17
C ASN A 332 -0.77 8.12 -10.82
N ASN A 333 -0.04 7.86 -9.74
CA ASN A 333 -0.56 7.90 -8.37
C ASN A 333 0.41 8.61 -7.41
N PHE A 334 -0.01 8.81 -6.15
CA PHE A 334 0.67 9.70 -5.19
C PHE A 334 2.17 9.40 -4.97
N PHE A 335 2.61 8.14 -5.12
CA PHE A 335 4.02 7.72 -5.01
C PHE A 335 4.53 6.94 -6.22
N SER A 336 3.90 7.09 -7.39
CA SER A 336 4.36 6.42 -8.61
C SER A 336 4.05 7.25 -9.83
N PHE A 337 5.10 7.56 -10.58
CA PHE A 337 5.07 8.57 -11.62
C PHE A 337 5.64 8.05 -12.94
N THR A 338 6.19 6.84 -12.94
CA THR A 338 6.67 6.14 -14.12
C THR A 338 5.79 4.92 -14.37
N PRO A 339 4.89 4.96 -15.35
CA PRO A 339 4.11 3.78 -15.72
C PRO A 339 5.02 2.61 -16.09
N ALA A 340 4.67 1.39 -15.65
CA ALA A 340 5.46 0.21 -15.99
C ALA A 340 5.36 -0.14 -17.48
N ARG A 341 4.25 0.26 -18.12
CA ARG A 341 4.00 0.13 -19.55
C ARG A 341 4.43 1.37 -20.33
N ARG A 342 5.22 1.17 -21.38
CA ARG A 342 5.66 2.19 -22.34
C ARG A 342 4.48 2.85 -23.05
N SER A 343 3.39 2.13 -23.34
CA SER A 343 2.18 2.71 -23.92
C SER A 343 1.52 3.79 -23.04
N LEU A 344 1.77 3.76 -21.74
CA LEU A 344 1.19 4.70 -20.76
C LEU A 344 2.11 5.89 -20.46
N ALA A 345 3.35 5.92 -20.94
CA ALA A 345 4.34 6.94 -20.60
C ALA A 345 3.88 8.38 -20.89
N ASN A 346 3.00 8.58 -21.88
CA ASN A 346 2.44 9.89 -22.25
C ASN A 346 0.97 10.07 -21.83
N SER A 347 0.42 9.16 -21.01
CA SER A 347 -1.01 9.16 -20.69
C SER A 347 -1.45 10.35 -19.83
N GLY A 348 -0.52 10.98 -19.11
CA GLY A 348 -0.65 12.35 -18.56
C GLY A 348 -1.97 12.65 -17.84
N VAL A 349 -2.59 11.65 -17.21
CA VAL A 349 -3.90 11.85 -16.56
C VAL A 349 -3.66 12.59 -15.24
N VAL A 350 -3.62 13.92 -15.33
CA VAL A 350 -3.89 14.80 -14.20
C VAL A 350 -5.41 14.85 -14.08
N GLU A 351 -5.99 13.93 -13.33
CA GLU A 351 -7.41 13.98 -13.01
C GLU A 351 -7.69 15.24 -12.18
N GLU A 352 -8.70 16.04 -12.56
CA GLU A 352 -9.09 17.25 -11.83
C GLU A 352 -9.35 16.91 -10.36
N GLY A 353 -8.59 17.53 -9.44
CA GLY A 353 -8.72 17.28 -8.00
C GLY A 353 -7.76 16.26 -7.40
N ARG A 354 -6.94 15.56 -8.20
CA ARG A 354 -5.85 14.72 -7.68
C ARG A 354 -4.52 15.49 -7.62
N PRO A 355 -3.81 15.48 -6.48
CA PRO A 355 -2.44 15.96 -6.43
C PRO A 355 -1.54 15.12 -7.35
N SER A 356 -1.08 15.68 -8.46
CA SER A 356 0.00 15.10 -9.26
C SER A 356 1.31 15.74 -8.80
N PHE A 357 2.23 14.91 -8.27
CA PHE A 357 3.55 15.33 -7.79
C PHE A 357 4.66 14.98 -8.78
N ASN A 358 4.37 14.89 -10.08
CA ASN A 358 5.44 14.74 -11.07
C ASN A 358 6.11 16.11 -11.28
N PHE A 359 7.31 16.26 -10.71
CA PHE A 359 8.11 17.48 -10.79
C PHE A 359 9.27 17.36 -11.78
N ASN A 360 9.28 16.31 -12.63
CA ASN A 360 10.38 16.06 -13.55
C ASN A 360 10.48 17.16 -14.61
N SER A 361 11.69 17.73 -14.76
CA SER A 361 12.03 18.47 -15.97
C SER A 361 12.20 17.51 -17.16
N PRO A 362 12.12 17.98 -18.41
CA PRO A 362 12.38 17.15 -19.58
C PRO A 362 13.75 16.44 -19.54
N GLU A 363 14.76 17.08 -18.93
CA GLU A 363 16.09 16.51 -18.73
C GLU A 363 16.08 15.38 -17.70
N THR A 364 15.41 15.56 -16.56
CA THR A 364 15.22 14.50 -15.56
C THR A 364 14.47 13.31 -16.15
N GLU A 365 13.40 13.57 -16.91
CA GLU A 365 12.63 12.51 -17.57
C GLU A 365 13.50 11.74 -18.58
N ALA A 366 14.28 12.43 -19.40
CA ALA A 366 15.21 11.77 -20.33
C ALA A 366 16.25 10.90 -19.60
N LEU A 367 16.73 11.34 -18.44
CA LEU A 367 17.66 10.58 -17.62
C LEU A 367 17.00 9.34 -17.00
N ILE A 368 15.78 9.47 -16.49
CA ILE A 368 14.97 8.34 -15.99
C ILE A 368 14.78 7.31 -17.09
N GLN A 369 14.35 7.74 -18.29
CA GLN A 369 14.14 6.85 -19.43
C GLN A 369 15.43 6.09 -19.81
N LEU A 370 16.58 6.76 -19.77
CA LEU A 370 17.87 6.12 -20.00
C LEU A 370 18.20 5.09 -18.91
N GLY A 371 17.93 5.40 -17.64
CA GLY A 371 18.22 4.53 -16.51
C GLY A 371 17.27 3.33 -16.40
N LEU A 372 16.01 3.46 -16.83
CA LEU A 372 14.99 2.41 -16.74
C LEU A 372 15.33 1.15 -17.53
N GLU A 373 16.13 1.26 -18.59
CA GLU A 373 16.60 0.11 -19.36
C GLU A 373 17.49 -0.83 -18.52
N ASN A 374 18.16 -0.31 -17.48
CA ASN A 374 19.03 -1.06 -16.57
C ASN A 374 18.72 -0.78 -15.10
N ALA A 375 17.45 -0.50 -14.76
CA ALA A 375 17.08 -0.18 -13.39
C ALA A 375 17.32 -1.36 -12.44
N LEU A 376 17.74 -1.04 -11.22
CA LEU A 376 17.76 -1.97 -10.09
C LEU A 376 16.34 -2.08 -9.54
N VAL A 377 15.79 -3.29 -9.57
CA VAL A 377 14.42 -3.59 -9.11
C VAL A 377 14.41 -4.63 -7.99
N ALA A 378 13.24 -4.88 -7.39
CA ALA A 378 13.10 -5.82 -6.26
C ALA A 378 13.74 -7.20 -6.53
N SER A 379 13.66 -7.70 -7.77
CA SER A 379 14.29 -8.97 -8.15
C SER A 379 15.83 -8.93 -8.02
N ASP A 380 16.45 -7.80 -8.34
CA ASP A 380 17.91 -7.65 -8.31
C ASP A 380 18.42 -7.40 -6.88
N LEU A 381 17.55 -6.87 -6.03
CA LEU A 381 17.86 -6.48 -4.65
C LEU A 381 17.47 -7.55 -3.62
N ARG A 382 17.06 -8.75 -4.07
CA ARG A 382 16.81 -9.87 -3.15
C ARG A 382 18.07 -10.12 -2.31
N PHE A 383 17.86 -10.23 -1.00
CA PHE A 383 18.92 -10.40 -0.01
C PHE A 383 19.90 -9.22 0.13
N ALA A 384 19.64 -8.06 -0.49
CA ALA A 384 20.52 -6.91 -0.41
C ALA A 384 20.14 -5.92 0.71
N ASN A 385 18.85 -5.77 1.03
CA ASN A 385 18.34 -4.71 1.92
C ASN A 385 19.05 -4.67 3.30
N ARG A 386 19.46 -5.83 3.83
CA ARG A 386 20.11 -5.95 5.14
C ARG A 386 21.63 -5.87 5.11
N LEU A 387 22.24 -5.60 3.94
CA LEU A 387 23.68 -5.34 3.84
C LEU A 387 24.08 -4.05 4.57
N VAL A 388 23.17 -3.07 4.66
CA VAL A 388 23.41 -1.82 5.40
C VAL A 388 23.58 -2.11 6.90
N ASP A 389 22.80 -3.06 7.46
CA ASP A 389 22.91 -3.47 8.86
C ASP A 389 24.31 -3.97 9.20
N VAL A 390 24.96 -4.69 8.27
CA VAL A 390 26.34 -5.18 8.45
C VAL A 390 27.28 -4.01 8.71
N SER A 391 27.15 -2.94 7.92
CA SER A 391 28.04 -1.79 8.03
C SER A 391 27.87 -1.08 9.39
N ILE A 392 26.63 -0.95 9.86
CA ILE A 392 26.28 -0.33 11.14
C ILE A 392 26.75 -1.19 12.32
N ILE A 393 26.48 -2.49 12.30
CA ILE A 393 26.88 -3.43 13.36
C ILE A 393 28.39 -3.43 13.54
N VAL A 394 29.16 -3.43 12.45
CA VAL A 394 30.62 -3.41 12.51
C VAL A 394 31.15 -2.03 12.94
N ALA A 395 30.54 -0.93 12.48
CA ALA A 395 31.00 0.42 12.82
C ALA A 395 30.90 0.74 14.32
N TYR A 396 29.87 0.20 15.00
CA TYR A 396 29.59 0.47 16.41
C TYR A 396 29.81 -0.72 17.35
N GLY A 397 30.15 -1.90 16.80
CA GLY A 397 30.42 -3.12 17.55
C GLY A 397 31.89 -3.26 17.97
N ASP A 398 32.14 -3.82 19.16
CA ASP A 398 33.50 -4.03 19.66
C ASP A 398 34.08 -5.38 19.15
N GLY A 399 35.15 -5.32 18.36
CA GLY A 399 35.91 -6.49 17.91
C GLY A 399 35.21 -7.38 16.87
N ILE A 400 34.17 -6.87 16.20
CA ILE A 400 33.44 -7.58 15.14
C ILE A 400 34.03 -7.19 13.78
N ASP A 401 34.20 -8.16 12.88
CA ASP A 401 34.66 -7.92 11.51
C ASP A 401 33.55 -8.19 10.48
N VAL A 402 33.68 -7.55 9.31
CA VAL A 402 32.72 -7.62 8.20
C VAL A 402 32.42 -9.05 7.76
N ARG A 403 33.45 -9.91 7.67
CA ARG A 403 33.28 -11.28 7.17
C ARG A 403 32.48 -12.13 8.16
N THR A 404 32.73 -11.97 9.46
CA THR A 404 31.93 -12.63 10.50
C THR A 404 30.47 -12.19 10.44
N THR A 405 30.21 -10.87 10.37
CA THR A 405 28.83 -10.35 10.31
C THR A 405 28.08 -10.74 9.02
N LEU A 406 28.78 -10.82 7.88
CA LEU A 406 28.20 -11.33 6.63
C LEU A 406 27.76 -12.79 6.76
N ASN A 407 28.59 -13.64 7.38
CA ASN A 407 28.24 -15.06 7.58
C ASN A 407 27.03 -15.21 8.51
N ASP A 408 26.94 -14.36 9.55
CA ASP A 408 25.79 -14.34 10.45
C ASP A 408 24.51 -13.90 9.72
N LEU A 409 24.61 -12.86 8.88
CA LEU A 409 23.50 -12.40 8.03
C LEU A 409 23.03 -13.49 7.05
N GLU A 410 23.97 -14.17 6.40
CA GLU A 410 23.67 -15.28 5.47
C GLU A 410 22.91 -16.40 6.21
N SER A 411 23.41 -16.80 7.38
CA SER A 411 22.77 -17.83 8.20
C SER A 411 21.38 -17.42 8.67
N ASP A 412 21.18 -16.15 9.01
CA ASP A 412 19.88 -15.60 9.40
C ASP A 412 18.89 -15.63 8.23
N ILE A 413 19.27 -15.13 7.06
CA ILE A 413 18.43 -15.17 5.85
C ILE A 413 18.07 -16.61 5.48
N LEU A 414 19.02 -17.54 5.51
CA LEU A 414 18.74 -18.96 5.24
C LEU A 414 17.73 -19.53 6.24
N THR A 415 17.82 -19.13 7.52
CA THR A 415 16.86 -19.53 8.56
C THR A 415 15.48 -18.96 8.26
N ARG A 416 15.36 -17.66 7.95
CA ARG A 416 14.10 -17.01 7.59
C ARG A 416 13.42 -17.68 6.40
N LEU A 417 14.19 -18.00 5.36
CA LEU A 417 13.70 -18.68 4.16
C LEU A 417 13.25 -20.12 4.46
N GLN A 418 13.91 -20.81 5.39
CA GLN A 418 13.48 -22.13 5.85
C GLN A 418 12.19 -22.03 6.66
N THR A 419 12.08 -21.07 7.58
CA THR A 419 10.86 -20.81 8.35
C THR A 419 9.66 -20.53 7.44
N ALA A 420 9.84 -19.71 6.41
CA ALA A 420 8.82 -19.48 5.39
C ALA A 420 8.43 -20.78 4.65
N THR A 421 9.42 -21.58 4.25
CA THR A 421 9.17 -22.87 3.58
C THR A 421 8.39 -23.83 4.48
N ASP A 422 8.70 -23.87 5.78
CA ASP A 422 7.99 -24.72 6.75
C ASP A 422 6.55 -24.25 6.95
N ARG A 423 6.31 -22.93 6.98
CA ARG A 423 4.96 -22.33 7.08
C ARG A 423 4.05 -22.78 5.94
N ARG A 424 4.58 -22.87 4.71
CA ARG A 424 3.84 -23.38 3.54
C ARG A 424 3.26 -24.78 3.74
N ALA A 425 3.93 -25.62 4.53
CA ALA A 425 3.47 -26.99 4.78
C ALA A 425 2.30 -27.06 5.77
N THR A 426 2.07 -26.00 6.55
CA THR A 426 1.08 -25.97 7.63
C THR A 426 -0.08 -25.00 7.41
N THR A 427 0.09 -24.01 6.55
CA THR A 427 -0.89 -22.95 6.34
C THR A 427 -1.68 -23.18 5.05
N GLN A 428 -3.00 -23.02 5.13
CA GLN A 428 -3.88 -22.93 3.97
C GLN A 428 -4.46 -21.52 3.91
N ILE A 429 -4.10 -20.77 2.88
CA ILE A 429 -4.66 -19.44 2.64
C ILE A 429 -6.07 -19.56 2.10
N VAL A 430 -6.98 -18.76 2.66
CA VAL A 430 -8.37 -18.65 2.21
C VAL A 430 -8.70 -17.17 2.17
N VAL A 431 -9.09 -16.68 1.00
CA VAL A 431 -9.61 -15.31 0.88
C VAL A 431 -11.01 -15.27 1.49
N ALA A 432 -11.27 -14.31 2.37
CA ALA A 432 -12.60 -14.14 2.96
C ALA A 432 -13.65 -13.91 1.87
N ALA A 433 -14.77 -14.64 1.93
CA ALA A 433 -15.87 -14.42 1.02
C ALA A 433 -16.53 -13.06 1.29
N VAL A 434 -16.78 -12.28 0.23
CA VAL A 434 -17.58 -11.06 0.34
C VAL A 434 -18.96 -11.42 0.88
N PRO A 435 -19.45 -10.79 1.96
CA PRO A 435 -20.81 -10.99 2.42
C PRO A 435 -21.77 -10.61 1.30
N VAL A 436 -22.42 -11.60 0.68
CA VAL A 436 -23.41 -11.34 -0.37
C VAL A 436 -24.69 -10.88 0.30
N ALA A 437 -25.22 -9.72 -0.11
CA ALA A 437 -26.55 -9.29 0.31
C ALA A 437 -27.57 -10.41 -0.01
N PRO A 438 -28.32 -10.91 0.98
CA PRO A 438 -29.26 -12.01 0.78
C PRO A 438 -30.34 -11.61 -0.22
N THR A 439 -30.85 -12.60 -0.95
CA THR A 439 -32.04 -12.39 -1.78
C THR A 439 -33.24 -12.21 -0.86
N LEU A 440 -33.85 -11.02 -0.87
CA LEU A 440 -35.00 -10.69 -0.03
C LEU A 440 -36.27 -11.41 -0.48
N ASN A 441 -37.11 -11.81 0.48
CA ASN A 441 -38.44 -12.32 0.21
C ASN A 441 -39.38 -11.22 -0.30
N ALA A 442 -40.50 -11.61 -0.91
CA ALA A 442 -41.49 -10.66 -1.40
C ALA A 442 -42.09 -9.84 -0.24
N GLY A 443 -41.84 -8.53 -0.24
CA GLY A 443 -42.32 -7.60 0.79
C GLY A 443 -41.25 -7.19 1.80
N GLU A 444 -40.10 -7.86 1.82
CA GLU A 444 -38.95 -7.43 2.62
C GLU A 444 -38.23 -6.25 1.97
N ILE A 445 -37.66 -5.38 2.81
CA ILE A 445 -36.81 -4.26 2.42
C ILE A 445 -35.37 -4.47 2.90
N SER A 446 -34.43 -3.82 2.22
CA SER A 446 -33.06 -3.63 2.70
C SER A 446 -32.94 -2.23 3.27
N LEU A 447 -32.29 -2.09 4.43
CA LEU A 447 -31.92 -0.80 4.99
C LEU A 447 -30.41 -0.59 4.86
N LYS A 448 -29.99 0.62 4.48
CA LYS A 448 -28.60 1.05 4.48
C LYS A 448 -28.27 1.71 5.80
N PHE A 449 -27.35 1.13 6.56
CA PHE A 449 -26.93 1.63 7.86
C PHE A 449 -25.43 1.91 7.86
N ALA A 450 -25.04 3.13 8.24
CA ALA A 450 -23.63 3.49 8.35
C ALA A 450 -23.21 3.62 9.82
N ALA A 451 -22.06 3.07 10.21
CA ALA A 451 -21.54 3.26 11.57
C ALA A 451 -20.03 3.47 11.57
N THR A 452 -19.55 4.56 12.15
CA THR A 452 -18.11 4.86 12.18
C THR A 452 -17.59 5.05 13.60
N SER A 453 -16.27 5.06 13.72
CA SER A 453 -15.52 5.28 14.96
C SER A 453 -14.38 6.26 14.69
N ALA A 454 -13.95 6.97 15.74
CA ALA A 454 -12.74 7.79 15.69
C ALA A 454 -11.45 6.94 15.57
N MET A 455 -11.56 5.63 15.79
CA MET A 455 -10.50 4.65 15.54
C MET A 455 -10.87 3.79 14.35
N GLN A 456 -9.90 3.55 13.46
CA GLN A 456 -10.04 2.71 12.28
C GLN A 456 -8.97 1.60 12.26
N PRO A 457 -9.26 0.40 11.74
CA PRO A 457 -10.59 -0.09 11.31
C PRO A 457 -11.60 -0.08 12.47
N MET A 458 -12.90 -0.12 12.14
CA MET A 458 -13.96 0.02 13.14
C MET A 458 -13.82 -1.04 14.25
N PRO A 459 -13.67 -0.64 15.53
CA PRO A 459 -13.61 -1.60 16.62
C PRO A 459 -14.91 -2.40 16.73
N ASN A 460 -14.80 -3.70 16.96
CA ASN A 460 -15.92 -4.64 17.10
C ASN A 460 -16.85 -4.69 15.88
N GLU A 461 -16.32 -4.55 14.66
CA GLU A 461 -17.11 -4.63 13.43
C GLU A 461 -17.97 -5.90 13.34
N ASP A 462 -17.44 -7.07 13.71
CA ASP A 462 -18.19 -8.33 13.78
C ASP A 462 -19.44 -8.24 14.68
N ALA A 463 -19.36 -7.48 15.78
CA ALA A 463 -20.50 -7.28 16.67
C ALA A 463 -21.55 -6.37 16.05
N TRP A 464 -21.14 -5.36 15.28
CA TRP A 464 -22.05 -4.52 14.51
C TRP A 464 -22.73 -5.31 13.38
N GLN A 465 -21.98 -6.14 12.67
CA GLN A 465 -22.53 -7.05 11.66
C GLN A 465 -23.53 -8.03 12.28
N THR A 466 -23.20 -8.61 13.45
CA THR A 466 -24.10 -9.50 14.19
C THR A 466 -25.37 -8.78 14.61
N ALA A 467 -25.27 -7.56 15.15
CA ALA A 467 -26.44 -6.77 15.55
C ALA A 467 -27.35 -6.41 14.36
N ALA A 468 -26.76 -6.08 13.21
CA ALA A 468 -27.48 -5.82 11.96
C ALA A 468 -28.22 -7.08 11.49
N ALA A 469 -27.57 -8.25 11.53
CA ALA A 469 -28.18 -9.53 11.18
C ALA A 469 -29.30 -9.93 12.16
N ASP A 470 -29.09 -9.77 13.46
CA ASP A 470 -30.08 -10.07 14.50
C ASP A 470 -31.33 -9.19 14.36
N PHE A 471 -31.16 -7.90 14.04
CA PHE A 471 -32.28 -7.00 13.78
C PHE A 471 -33.08 -7.46 12.56
N ALA A 472 -32.41 -7.71 11.42
CA ALA A 472 -33.07 -8.19 10.20
C ALA A 472 -33.77 -9.54 10.40
N ALA A 473 -33.24 -10.41 11.26
CA ALA A 473 -33.89 -11.68 11.61
C ALA A 473 -35.13 -11.49 12.53
N SER A 474 -35.18 -10.39 13.28
CA SER A 474 -36.24 -10.11 14.25
C SER A 474 -37.39 -9.27 13.70
N ASP A 475 -37.14 -8.50 12.64
CA ASP A 475 -38.11 -7.60 12.02
C ASP A 475 -38.78 -8.28 10.81
N PRO A 476 -40.12 -8.30 10.72
CA PRO A 476 -40.83 -9.00 9.65
C PRO A 476 -40.79 -8.27 8.29
N GLU A 477 -40.39 -6.99 8.26
CA GLU A 477 -40.31 -6.18 7.03
C GLU A 477 -38.86 -5.95 6.59
N VAL A 478 -37.89 -5.92 7.52
CA VAL A 478 -36.47 -5.70 7.19
C VAL A 478 -35.75 -7.03 6.99
N GLY A 479 -35.58 -7.47 5.74
CA GLY A 479 -34.90 -8.74 5.44
C GLY A 479 -33.37 -8.64 5.37
N PHE A 480 -32.82 -7.42 5.32
CA PHE A 480 -31.37 -7.19 5.33
C PHE A 480 -31.00 -5.78 5.80
N ILE A 481 -29.85 -5.68 6.49
CA ILE A 481 -29.17 -4.41 6.74
C ILE A 481 -27.82 -4.43 6.04
N GLU A 482 -27.63 -3.50 5.11
CA GLU A 482 -26.34 -3.19 4.49
C GLU A 482 -25.57 -2.26 5.43
N LEU A 483 -24.64 -2.83 6.20
CA LEU A 483 -23.76 -2.07 7.11
C LEU A 483 -22.53 -1.57 6.35
N GLU A 484 -22.30 -0.25 6.34
CA GLU A 484 -21.07 0.37 5.84
C GLU A 484 -20.33 1.05 7.01
N THR A 485 -19.07 0.66 7.23
CA THR A 485 -18.26 1.13 8.36
C THR A 485 -17.20 2.15 7.95
N ASP A 486 -16.94 2.25 6.64
CA ASP A 486 -15.99 3.15 6.02
C ASP A 486 -16.72 4.11 5.08
N PHE A 487 -16.83 5.37 5.49
CA PHE A 487 -17.57 6.39 4.73
C PHE A 487 -17.10 7.80 5.11
N PRO A 488 -17.24 8.78 4.21
CA PRO A 488 -16.99 10.18 4.52
C PRO A 488 -18.02 10.70 5.53
N GLY A 489 -17.53 11.24 6.66
CA GLY A 489 -18.35 11.67 7.81
C GLY A 489 -19.13 12.99 7.61
N GLU A 490 -19.35 13.43 6.36
CA GLU A 490 -20.11 14.65 6.06
C GLU A 490 -21.62 14.40 6.08
N LEU A 491 -22.36 15.23 6.82
CA LEU A 491 -23.80 15.02 7.04
C LEU A 491 -24.62 15.00 5.74
N SER A 492 -24.26 15.82 4.75
CA SER A 492 -24.91 15.87 3.43
C SER A 492 -24.73 14.59 2.62
N TYR A 493 -23.52 14.02 2.63
CA TYR A 493 -23.25 12.73 1.98
C TYR A 493 -24.04 11.61 2.66
N MET A 494 -23.97 11.57 3.99
CA MET A 494 -24.58 10.50 4.77
C MET A 494 -26.10 10.47 4.62
N THR A 495 -26.76 11.63 4.71
CA THR A 495 -28.22 11.76 4.57
C THR A 495 -28.72 11.51 3.14
N ALA A 496 -27.84 11.59 2.13
CA ALA A 496 -28.15 11.23 0.76
C ALA A 496 -27.99 9.72 0.47
N THR A 497 -27.18 9.02 1.28
CA THR A 497 -26.71 7.65 0.99
C THR A 497 -27.35 6.59 1.89
N TYR A 498 -27.56 6.91 3.16
CA TYR A 498 -27.96 5.95 4.20
C TYR A 498 -29.35 6.25 4.76
N ASP A 499 -30.08 5.20 5.12
CA ASP A 499 -31.39 5.32 5.78
C ASP A 499 -31.23 5.71 7.26
N CYS A 500 -30.16 5.22 7.90
CA CYS A 500 -29.80 5.53 9.28
C CYS A 500 -28.27 5.48 9.45
N PHE A 501 -27.73 6.21 10.43
CA PHE A 501 -26.29 6.20 10.67
C PHE A 501 -25.90 6.53 12.11
N TYR A 502 -24.79 5.97 12.55
CA TYR A 502 -24.14 6.24 13.83
C TYR A 502 -22.85 7.05 13.65
N MET A 503 -22.73 8.10 14.47
CA MET A 503 -21.52 8.92 14.58
C MET A 503 -21.00 8.90 16.02
N PRO A 504 -19.67 8.84 16.22
CA PRO A 504 -19.07 8.93 17.56
C PRO A 504 -19.17 10.34 18.16
N THR A 505 -19.50 11.35 17.35
CA THR A 505 -19.66 12.75 17.75
C THR A 505 -21.10 13.24 17.60
N ASN A 506 -21.49 14.20 18.43
CA ASN A 506 -22.79 14.85 18.33
C ASN A 506 -22.77 15.91 17.21
N ASN A 507 -23.35 15.57 16.06
CA ASN A 507 -23.43 16.45 14.89
C ASN A 507 -24.72 17.28 14.84
N VAL A 508 -25.61 17.18 15.85
CA VAL A 508 -26.84 17.98 15.94
C VAL A 508 -26.51 19.43 16.29
N LYS A 509 -25.53 19.65 17.17
CA LYS A 509 -25.11 21.00 17.55
C LYS A 509 -24.14 21.57 16.50
N GLY A 510 -24.66 22.40 15.60
CA GLY A 510 -23.88 23.07 14.56
C GLY A 510 -23.98 22.43 13.17
N GLY A 511 -24.68 21.29 13.04
CA GLY A 511 -25.03 20.69 11.76
C GLY A 511 -26.26 21.32 11.10
N ASP A 512 -26.41 21.09 9.80
CA ASP A 512 -27.61 21.49 9.05
C ASP A 512 -28.75 20.50 9.33
N LEU A 513 -29.60 20.84 10.31
CA LEU A 513 -30.72 20.01 10.73
C LEU A 513 -31.80 19.84 9.65
N SER A 514 -31.79 20.64 8.59
CA SER A 514 -32.73 20.47 7.47
C SER A 514 -32.52 19.16 6.70
N LEU A 515 -31.34 18.55 6.84
CA LEU A 515 -30.98 17.25 6.27
C LEU A 515 -31.47 16.07 7.12
N LEU A 516 -31.87 16.31 8.37
CA LEU A 516 -32.28 15.29 9.32
C LEU A 516 -33.81 15.24 9.48
N ARG A 517 -34.31 14.11 9.97
CA ARG A 517 -35.71 13.98 10.40
C ARG A 517 -35.77 14.05 11.93
N SER A 518 -36.69 14.85 12.45
CA SER A 518 -37.01 14.81 13.89
C SER A 518 -37.52 13.42 14.27
N LEU A 519 -36.99 12.88 15.37
CA LEU A 519 -37.34 11.58 15.91
C LEU A 519 -38.54 11.62 16.84
N ASP A 520 -38.99 12.80 17.28
CA ASP A 520 -40.11 12.93 18.22
C ASP A 520 -41.39 12.19 17.77
N PRO A 521 -41.80 12.26 16.48
CA PRO A 521 -42.96 11.51 16.01
C PRO A 521 -42.78 10.00 16.17
N LEU A 522 -41.58 9.48 15.92
CA LEU A 522 -41.27 8.05 16.02
C LEU A 522 -41.19 7.61 17.48
N MET A 523 -40.45 8.36 18.30
CA MET A 523 -40.27 8.10 19.73
C MET A 523 -41.58 8.15 20.51
N SER A 524 -42.49 9.08 20.18
CA SER A 524 -43.78 9.20 20.87
C SER A 524 -44.74 8.05 20.57
N THR A 525 -44.51 7.32 19.47
CA THR A 525 -45.32 6.17 19.06
C THR A 525 -44.69 4.83 19.40
N ASP A 526 -43.43 4.80 19.84
CA ASP A 526 -42.73 3.58 20.22
C ASP A 526 -43.07 3.20 21.68
N PRO A 527 -43.86 2.13 21.91
CA PRO A 527 -44.24 1.71 23.25
C PRO A 527 -43.06 1.14 24.06
N ASN A 528 -41.93 0.81 23.42
CA ASN A 528 -40.75 0.26 24.06
C ASN A 528 -39.72 1.36 24.42
N PHE A 529 -39.90 2.59 23.92
CA PHE A 529 -39.01 3.69 24.24
C PHE A 529 -39.39 4.40 25.55
N SER A 530 -38.42 4.55 26.45
CA SER A 530 -38.54 5.36 27.67
C SER A 530 -37.34 6.31 27.80
N ALA A 531 -37.60 7.61 27.84
CA ALA A 531 -36.55 8.62 28.05
C ALA A 531 -35.85 8.49 29.42
N ASN A 532 -36.46 7.80 30.38
CA ASN A 532 -35.87 7.54 31.69
C ASN A 532 -34.78 6.46 31.64
N ASP A 533 -34.67 5.72 30.55
CA ASP A 533 -33.68 4.66 30.38
C ASP A 533 -32.31 5.26 29.98
N LEU A 534 -32.30 6.52 29.58
CA LEU A 534 -31.10 7.26 29.19
C LEU A 534 -30.44 7.93 30.40
N VAL A 535 -29.10 7.91 30.42
CA VAL A 535 -28.30 8.55 31.48
C VAL A 535 -28.61 10.05 31.55
N GLY A 536 -28.79 10.59 32.75
CA GLY A 536 -29.35 11.92 32.99
C GLY A 536 -28.80 13.04 32.10
N GLY A 537 -29.71 13.78 31.46
CA GLY A 537 -29.39 14.94 30.62
C GLY A 537 -28.77 14.62 29.25
N THR A 538 -28.52 13.35 28.92
CA THR A 538 -27.96 12.97 27.61
C THR A 538 -28.91 13.25 26.45
N LEU A 539 -30.21 12.98 26.63
CA LEU A 539 -31.22 13.29 25.60
C LEU A 539 -31.29 14.79 25.27
N LEU A 540 -31.08 15.66 26.27
CA LEU A 540 -31.04 17.12 26.05
C LEU A 540 -29.90 17.54 25.10
N GLN A 541 -28.84 16.74 24.99
CA GLN A 541 -27.74 17.03 24.07
C GLN A 541 -28.12 16.75 22.60
N ALA A 542 -29.09 15.86 22.39
CA ALA A 542 -29.65 15.52 21.08
C ALA A 542 -30.82 16.43 20.67
N GLN A 543 -31.16 17.43 21.50
CA GLN A 543 -32.28 18.32 21.29
C GLN A 543 -31.85 19.72 20.86
N VAL A 544 -32.45 20.20 19.77
CA VAL A 544 -32.35 21.58 19.27
C VAL A 544 -33.75 22.03 18.88
N ASP A 545 -34.12 23.26 19.25
CA ASP A 545 -35.46 23.84 19.01
C ASP A 545 -36.63 22.97 19.52
N ASN A 546 -36.44 22.35 20.69
CA ASN A 546 -37.38 21.40 21.32
C ASN A 546 -37.71 20.17 20.47
N GLN A 547 -36.87 19.83 19.50
CA GLN A 547 -36.98 18.60 18.73
C GLN A 547 -35.79 17.68 18.99
N THR A 548 -36.05 16.38 19.08
CA THR A 548 -34.98 15.37 19.16
C THR A 548 -34.55 14.94 17.77
N TRP A 549 -33.24 14.98 17.50
CA TRP A 549 -32.69 14.72 16.16
C TRP A 549 -31.82 13.46 16.07
N MET A 550 -31.42 12.88 17.21
CA MET A 550 -30.65 11.63 17.27
C MET A 550 -30.90 10.86 18.57
N TYR A 551 -30.61 9.56 18.59
CA TYR A 551 -30.57 8.77 19.82
C TYR A 551 -29.17 8.85 20.47
N PRO A 552 -29.05 9.23 21.76
CA PRO A 552 -27.78 9.14 22.46
C PRO A 552 -27.47 7.68 22.80
N MET A 553 -26.44 7.11 22.17
CA MET A 553 -26.07 5.70 22.37
C MET A 553 -24.90 5.52 23.36
N THR A 554 -23.90 6.41 23.29
CA THR A 554 -22.67 6.33 24.09
C THR A 554 -22.43 7.64 24.82
N VAL A 555 -21.92 7.58 26.05
CA VAL A 555 -21.53 8.75 26.85
C VAL A 555 -20.05 8.67 27.16
N GLN A 556 -19.29 9.69 26.77
CA GLN A 556 -17.87 9.80 27.09
C GLN A 556 -17.64 11.01 28.01
N PRO A 557 -17.67 10.83 29.34
CA PRO A 557 -17.45 11.93 30.26
C PRO A 557 -15.99 12.38 30.21
N THR A 558 -15.77 13.67 29.98
CA THR A 558 -14.45 14.31 30.13
C THR A 558 -14.31 14.87 31.54
N SER A 559 -13.20 14.58 32.21
CA SER A 559 -12.87 15.17 33.50
C SER A 559 -11.64 16.06 33.39
N MET A 560 -11.61 17.14 34.17
CA MET A 560 -10.42 17.95 34.32
C MET A 560 -9.37 17.13 35.08
N ARG A 561 -8.18 16.98 34.49
CA ARG A 561 -7.05 16.29 35.10
C ARG A 561 -6.01 17.32 35.53
N TYR A 562 -5.39 17.11 36.68
CA TYR A 562 -4.30 17.94 37.16
C TYR A 562 -3.16 17.07 37.69
N ASN A 563 -1.93 17.58 37.59
CA ASN A 563 -0.76 16.93 38.17
C ASN A 563 -0.59 17.43 39.61
N ARG A 564 -0.76 16.52 40.58
CA ARG A 564 -0.67 16.83 42.02
C ARG A 564 0.69 17.39 42.43
N GLU A 565 1.78 16.85 41.89
CA GLU A 565 3.14 17.28 42.24
C GLU A 565 3.41 18.71 41.77
N LEU A 566 3.01 19.03 40.54
CA LEU A 566 3.16 20.39 40.01
C LEU A 566 2.26 21.40 40.75
N PHE A 567 1.05 20.98 41.16
CA PHE A 567 0.18 21.81 41.99
C PHE A 567 0.81 22.11 43.35
N ALA A 568 1.38 21.09 44.00
CA ALA A 568 2.07 21.24 45.29
C ALA A 568 3.31 22.14 45.18
N GLN A 569 4.13 21.99 44.14
CA GLN A 569 5.30 22.83 43.88
C GLN A 569 4.93 24.30 43.62
N ALA A 570 3.82 24.53 42.91
CA ALA A 570 3.31 25.86 42.63
C ALA A 570 2.56 26.50 43.82
N GLY A 571 2.34 25.77 44.92
CA GLY A 571 1.51 26.22 46.04
C GLY A 571 0.03 26.40 45.68
N ALA A 572 -0.43 25.74 44.61
CA ALA A 572 -1.82 25.80 44.15
C ALA A 572 -2.72 24.90 45.00
N VAL A 573 -3.98 25.34 45.21
CA VAL A 573 -4.98 24.56 45.95
C VAL A 573 -5.51 23.44 45.05
N GLU A 574 -5.49 22.20 45.54
CA GLU A 574 -6.07 21.06 44.81
C GLU A 574 -7.59 21.25 44.62
N PRO A 575 -8.13 20.93 43.44
CA PRO A 575 -9.58 20.88 43.22
C PRO A 575 -10.24 19.87 44.19
N SER A 576 -11.20 20.34 44.99
CA SER A 576 -11.83 19.52 46.06
C SER A 576 -13.20 18.93 45.72
N ASN A 577 -13.79 19.31 44.59
CA ASN A 577 -15.16 18.92 44.20
C ASN A 577 -15.16 18.15 42.87
N GLY A 578 -14.45 17.03 42.84
CA GLY A 578 -14.47 16.08 41.71
C GLY A 578 -15.71 15.23 41.70
#